data_AF-A0A838RAY3-F1
#
_entry.id   AF-A0A838RAY3-F1
#
_cell.length_a   1.000
_cell.length_b   1.000
_cell.length_c   1.000
_cell.angle_alpha   90.00
_cell.angle_beta   90.00
_cell.angle_gamma   90.00
#
_symmetry.space_group_name_H-M   'P 1'
#
loop_
_entity.id
_entity.type
_entity.pdbx_description
1 polymer ?
#
loop_
_entity_poly.entity_id
_entity_poly.type
_entity_poly.pdbx_seq_one_letter_code
_entity_poly.pdbx_strand_id
1 'polypeptide(L)'
;MTRLTFPAMLALTAFASMAMAQSATETEPSTTPRQTEPSASDPSQTPGQTTPGARPGQATTQRQPGQAGQAGQPGGLDQQIAACMVLANQQEIALAQFAKDRSESDQVKQFAKMLIEQHQQAITKIEQASPQVAAWKIQLRNAKSDQQAGAEAQPQANGQATGQNPQFLMARQIHEECLALTKEALSEKEGADFDKAFVTQQCLAHIGMKAGIKGSEPFASQQLKPVLQEGLQMTEKHLAEAKNLMKQLKDDAAGEPRQARAPQ
;
A
#
# COMPACT_ATOMS: atom_id res chain seq x y z
N MET A 1 -29.56 -28.28 19.56
CA MET A 1 -29.67 -26.91 19.01
C MET A 1 -28.58 -26.07 19.64
N THR A 2 -27.37 -26.13 19.09
CA THR A 2 -26.20 -25.43 19.62
C THR A 2 -26.15 -24.07 18.95
N ARG A 3 -26.35 -22.99 19.70
CA ARG A 3 -26.24 -21.61 19.18
C ARG A 3 -24.79 -21.36 18.79
N LEU A 4 -24.52 -21.31 17.49
CA LEU A 4 -23.22 -20.90 16.95
C LEU A 4 -23.07 -19.39 17.20
N THR A 5 -22.36 -19.03 18.27
CA THR A 5 -21.90 -17.67 18.52
C THR A 5 -20.82 -17.34 17.49
N PHE A 6 -21.12 -16.49 16.51
CA PHE A 6 -20.13 -15.91 15.60
C PHE A 6 -19.20 -14.98 16.40
N PRO A 7 -17.89 -15.28 16.57
CA PRO A 7 -16.97 -14.32 17.14
C PRO A 7 -16.72 -13.19 16.13
N ALA A 8 -16.43 -12.02 16.71
CA ALA A 8 -16.20 -10.71 16.11
C ALA A 8 -15.63 -10.72 14.68
N MET A 9 -16.27 -9.93 13.80
CA MET A 9 -15.69 -9.45 12.55
C MET A 9 -14.36 -8.73 12.85
N LEU A 10 -13.25 -9.40 12.56
CA LEU A 10 -11.95 -8.75 12.46
C LEU A 10 -11.93 -7.97 11.13
N ALA A 11 -12.40 -6.73 11.16
CA ALA A 11 -12.28 -5.78 10.06
C ALA A 11 -10.86 -5.23 10.00
N LEU A 12 -9.90 -6.09 9.66
CA LEU A 12 -8.53 -5.70 9.37
C LEU A 12 -8.37 -5.75 7.84
N THR A 13 -8.58 -4.61 7.16
CA THR A 13 -7.82 -4.16 5.96
C THR A 13 -8.55 -3.07 5.21
N ALA A 14 -8.12 -1.83 5.41
CA ALA A 14 -8.11 -0.79 4.40
C ALA A 14 -6.90 0.13 4.66
N PHE A 15 -5.69 -0.42 4.61
CA PHE A 15 -4.48 0.41 4.54
C PHE A 15 -4.16 0.74 3.08
N ALA A 16 -5.06 1.52 2.48
CA ALA A 16 -4.76 2.28 1.29
C ALA A 16 -4.98 3.75 1.66
N SER A 17 -4.04 4.32 2.44
CA SER A 17 -3.71 5.75 2.55
C SER A 17 -2.93 6.00 3.84
N MET A 18 -1.65 5.67 3.88
CA MET A 18 -0.74 6.47 4.73
C MET A 18 -0.28 7.62 3.84
N ALA A 19 -1.16 8.62 3.70
CA ALA A 19 -0.75 9.94 3.25
C ALA A 19 0.21 10.49 4.32
N MET A 20 1.50 10.30 4.12
CA MET A 20 2.54 10.96 4.90
C MET A 20 2.54 12.45 4.53
N ALA A 21 1.57 13.19 5.08
CA ALA A 21 1.69 14.63 5.23
C ALA A 21 2.75 14.89 6.31
N GLN A 22 4.04 14.82 5.92
CA GLN A 22 5.10 15.43 6.71
C GLN A 22 4.91 16.94 6.65
N SER A 23 4.37 17.48 7.74
CA SER A 23 4.53 18.86 8.22
C SER A 23 4.53 19.96 7.13
N ALA A 24 3.34 20.32 6.66
CA ALA A 24 3.11 21.72 6.36
C ALA A 24 3.07 22.44 7.73
N THR A 25 4.13 23.17 8.06
CA THR A 25 4.05 24.22 9.07
C THR A 25 2.93 25.17 8.65
N GLU A 26 1.78 25.09 9.34
CA GLU A 26 0.74 26.10 9.31
C GLU A 26 1.39 27.44 9.61
N THR A 27 1.49 28.28 8.57
CA THR A 27 1.66 29.72 8.77
C THR A 27 0.24 30.24 8.92
N GLU A 28 -0.18 30.46 10.16
CA GLU A 28 -1.49 31.04 10.45
C GLU A 28 -1.66 32.40 9.74
N PRO A 29 -2.80 32.67 9.08
CA PRO A 29 -3.17 34.01 8.69
C PRO A 29 -3.74 34.73 9.91
N SER A 30 -2.90 35.51 10.60
CA SER A 30 -3.35 36.54 11.55
C SER A 30 -4.18 37.60 10.81
N THR A 31 -5.51 37.46 10.82
CA THR A 31 -6.43 38.55 10.49
C THR A 31 -6.75 39.34 11.76
N THR A 32 -5.98 40.40 11.99
CA THR A 32 -6.36 41.48 12.93
C THR A 32 -6.98 42.64 12.15
N PRO A 33 -8.14 43.18 12.55
CA PRO A 33 -8.69 44.37 11.93
C PRO A 33 -7.88 45.61 12.33
N ARG A 34 -7.42 46.35 11.32
CA ARG A 34 -6.69 47.62 11.43
C ARG A 34 -7.66 48.74 11.83
N GLN A 35 -7.66 49.13 13.10
CA GLN A 35 -8.11 50.47 13.50
C GLN A 35 -6.98 51.48 13.26
N THR A 36 -7.35 52.53 12.55
CA THR A 36 -6.59 53.77 12.36
C THR A 36 -6.58 54.60 13.64
N GLU A 37 -5.41 55.04 14.10
CA GLU A 37 -5.17 56.40 14.60
C GLU A 37 -3.66 56.73 14.63
N PRO A 38 -3.27 58.03 14.52
CA PRO A 38 -1.88 58.46 14.39
C PRO A 38 -1.32 59.02 15.72
N SER A 39 -0.03 58.80 15.99
CA SER A 39 0.75 59.70 16.85
C SER A 39 2.25 59.60 16.62
N ALA A 40 2.88 60.76 16.78
CA ALA A 40 4.21 61.15 16.34
C ALA A 40 5.36 60.73 17.28
N SER A 41 6.59 60.86 16.75
CA SER A 41 7.90 61.12 17.41
C SER A 41 8.42 60.03 18.37
N ASP A 42 9.67 59.56 18.34
CA ASP A 42 10.95 60.30 18.32
C ASP A 42 12.13 59.32 18.04
N PRO A 43 13.32 59.78 17.58
CA PRO A 43 14.47 58.95 17.27
C PRO A 43 15.49 58.93 18.42
N SER A 44 16.19 57.81 18.62
CA SER A 44 17.48 57.84 19.30
C SER A 44 18.37 56.68 18.90
N GLN A 45 19.58 57.06 18.50
CA GLN A 45 20.71 56.27 18.08
C GLN A 45 21.34 55.53 19.28
N THR A 46 21.98 54.39 19.02
CA THR A 46 23.23 54.06 19.74
C THR A 46 24.16 53.25 18.84
N PRO A 47 25.40 53.73 18.60
CA PRO A 47 26.44 53.01 17.87
C PRO A 47 27.44 52.31 18.82
N GLY A 48 27.98 51.19 18.35
CA GLY A 48 29.33 50.72 18.69
C GLY A 48 29.43 49.49 19.61
N GLN A 49 30.06 48.43 19.12
CA GLN A 49 31.39 48.03 19.61
C GLN A 49 31.98 46.85 18.82
N THR A 50 33.18 47.08 18.31
CA THR A 50 34.14 46.11 17.78
C THR A 50 34.90 45.45 18.94
N THR A 51 35.20 44.14 18.85
CA THR A 51 36.51 43.60 19.29
C THR A 51 36.83 42.28 18.56
N PRO A 52 38.05 42.11 18.03
CA PRO A 52 38.54 40.89 17.39
C PRO A 52 39.31 39.99 18.36
N GLY A 53 39.09 38.67 18.28
CA GLY A 53 39.84 37.66 19.02
C GLY A 53 40.06 36.41 18.16
N ALA A 54 41.25 36.31 17.58
CA ALA A 54 41.70 35.21 16.74
C ALA A 54 42.00 33.94 17.55
N ARG A 55 41.48 32.80 17.10
CA ARG A 55 41.85 31.47 17.60
C ARG A 55 42.31 30.62 16.41
N PRO A 56 43.60 30.23 16.32
CA PRO A 56 44.10 29.39 15.23
C PRO A 56 43.90 27.91 15.57
N GLY A 57 43.40 27.13 14.61
CA GLY A 57 43.40 25.66 14.67
C GLY A 57 42.03 24.99 14.60
N GLN A 58 41.13 25.43 13.72
CA GLN A 58 39.99 24.62 13.29
C GLN A 58 40.23 24.19 11.86
N ALA A 59 40.37 22.87 11.66
CA ALA A 59 40.36 22.24 10.36
C ALA A 59 39.14 22.74 9.59
N THR A 60 39.39 23.45 8.50
CA THR A 60 38.42 23.84 7.50
C THR A 60 37.91 22.56 6.85
N THR A 61 36.90 21.93 7.46
CA THR A 61 36.00 21.04 6.74
C THR A 61 35.30 21.93 5.72
N GLN A 62 35.85 21.93 4.51
CA GLN A 62 35.32 22.60 3.33
C GLN A 62 33.92 22.01 3.10
N ARG A 63 32.90 22.65 3.68
CA ARG A 63 31.49 22.35 3.43
C ARG A 63 31.26 22.59 1.95
N GLN A 64 31.21 21.49 1.21
CA GLN A 64 30.86 21.49 -0.20
C GLN A 64 29.45 22.08 -0.33
N PRO A 65 29.28 23.26 -0.97
CA PRO A 65 27.97 23.80 -1.25
C PRO A 65 27.40 22.98 -2.42
N GLY A 66 26.51 22.02 -2.14
CA GLY A 66 25.96 21.21 -3.23
C GLY A 66 24.92 20.13 -2.91
N GLN A 67 24.47 19.95 -1.67
CA GLN A 67 23.48 18.90 -1.35
C GLN A 67 22.27 19.37 -0.54
N ALA A 68 21.92 20.66 -0.64
CA ALA A 68 20.59 21.13 -0.26
C ALA A 68 19.71 21.12 -1.53
N GLY A 69 18.89 20.08 -1.75
CA GLY A 69 17.89 20.15 -2.83
C GLY A 69 17.34 18.87 -3.44
N GLN A 70 17.65 17.66 -2.95
CA GLN A 70 17.07 16.44 -3.53
C GLN A 70 15.64 16.12 -3.07
N ALA A 71 15.02 16.97 -2.24
CA ALA A 71 13.65 16.81 -1.74
C ALA A 71 12.54 17.15 -2.77
N GLY A 72 12.87 17.41 -4.04
CA GLY A 72 11.91 17.88 -5.04
C GLY A 72 12.01 17.23 -6.41
N GLN A 73 12.68 16.08 -6.55
CA GLN A 73 12.72 15.41 -7.86
C GLN A 73 11.33 14.83 -8.20
N PRO A 74 10.67 15.31 -9.28
CA PRO A 74 9.32 14.88 -9.66
C PRO A 74 9.20 13.37 -9.96
N GLY A 75 10.31 12.63 -10.08
CA GLY A 75 10.31 11.17 -10.20
C GLY A 75 10.09 10.41 -8.88
N GLY A 76 10.20 11.06 -7.72
CA GLY A 76 10.11 10.38 -6.43
C GLY A 76 8.71 9.82 -6.12
N LEU A 77 7.66 10.60 -6.37
CA LEU A 77 6.29 10.18 -6.09
C LEU A 77 5.79 9.12 -7.08
N ASP A 78 6.13 9.23 -8.36
CA ASP A 78 5.78 8.23 -9.38
C ASP A 78 6.31 6.84 -9.03
N GLN A 79 7.58 6.78 -8.62
CA GLN A 79 8.20 5.53 -8.18
C GLN A 79 7.53 5.00 -6.92
N GLN A 80 7.12 5.89 -6.00
CA GLN A 80 6.38 5.50 -4.80
C GLN A 80 5.01 4.90 -5.13
N ILE A 81 4.24 5.58 -5.97
CA ILE A 81 2.92 5.12 -6.42
C ILE A 81 3.07 3.78 -7.15
N ALA A 82 3.97 3.69 -8.13
CA ALA A 82 4.18 2.47 -8.91
C ALA A 82 4.64 1.29 -8.04
N ALA A 83 5.56 1.49 -7.09
CA ALA A 83 5.99 0.43 -6.18
C ALA A 83 4.86 -0.04 -5.25
N CYS A 84 4.07 0.88 -4.69
CA CYS A 84 2.89 0.54 -3.90
C CYS A 84 1.89 -0.28 -4.71
N MET A 85 1.64 0.10 -5.97
CA MET A 85 0.76 -0.66 -6.86
C MET A 85 1.33 -2.06 -7.14
N VAL A 86 2.63 -2.21 -7.43
CA VAL A 86 3.26 -3.53 -7.64
C VAL A 86 3.11 -4.42 -6.40
N LEU A 87 3.41 -3.91 -5.20
CA LEU A 87 3.27 -4.65 -3.95
C LEU A 87 1.83 -5.11 -3.72
N ALA A 88 0.85 -4.24 -3.93
CA ALA A 88 -0.55 -4.60 -3.78
C ALA A 88 -1.00 -5.66 -4.79
N ASN A 89 -0.60 -5.55 -6.07
CA ASN A 89 -0.91 -6.58 -7.08
C ASN A 89 -0.28 -7.94 -6.72
N GLN A 90 0.95 -7.96 -6.20
CA GLN A 90 1.59 -9.20 -5.74
C GLN A 90 0.86 -9.82 -4.55
N GLN A 91 0.38 -8.99 -3.61
CA GLN A 91 -0.42 -9.46 -2.49
C GLN A 91 -1.72 -10.12 -2.99
N GLU A 92 -2.43 -9.49 -3.93
CA GLU A 92 -3.65 -10.05 -4.51
C GLU A 92 -3.39 -11.35 -5.27
N ILE A 93 -2.31 -11.45 -6.04
CA ILE A 93 -1.91 -12.71 -6.72
C ILE A 93 -1.69 -13.82 -5.69
N ALA A 94 -0.90 -13.54 -4.64
CA ALA A 94 -0.56 -14.54 -3.64
C ALA A 94 -1.77 -14.97 -2.80
N LEU A 95 -2.75 -14.08 -2.60
CA LEU A 95 -3.99 -14.37 -1.90
C LEU A 95 -4.98 -15.14 -2.80
N ALA A 96 -5.09 -14.76 -4.08
CA ALA A 96 -5.90 -15.47 -5.05
C ALA A 96 -5.36 -16.88 -5.34
N GLN A 97 -4.04 -17.08 -5.37
CA GLN A 97 -3.45 -18.43 -5.43
C GLN A 97 -3.88 -19.29 -4.24
N PHE A 98 -3.80 -18.73 -3.03
CA PHE A 98 -4.24 -19.41 -1.82
C PHE A 98 -5.74 -19.76 -1.87
N ALA A 99 -6.59 -18.85 -2.35
CA ALA A 99 -8.02 -19.10 -2.50
C ALA A 99 -8.33 -20.15 -3.58
N LYS A 100 -7.64 -20.10 -4.72
CA LYS A 100 -7.78 -21.10 -5.79
C LYS A 100 -7.48 -22.52 -5.29
N ASP A 101 -6.49 -22.66 -4.42
CA ASP A 101 -6.09 -23.97 -3.86
C ASP A 101 -7.02 -24.45 -2.73
N ARG A 102 -7.60 -23.52 -1.96
CA ARG A 102 -8.40 -23.83 -0.75
C ARG A 102 -9.90 -23.87 -0.97
N SER A 103 -10.41 -23.14 -1.95
CA SER A 103 -11.84 -23.01 -2.20
C SER A 103 -12.49 -24.34 -2.60
N GLU A 104 -13.75 -24.53 -2.23
CA GLU A 104 -14.57 -25.64 -2.73
C GLU A 104 -15.49 -25.20 -3.87
N SER A 105 -15.80 -23.90 -3.98
CA SER A 105 -16.59 -23.33 -5.07
C SER A 105 -15.80 -23.16 -6.37
N ASP A 106 -16.26 -23.78 -7.45
CA ASP A 106 -15.70 -23.60 -8.79
C ASP A 106 -15.76 -22.14 -9.27
N GLN A 107 -16.81 -21.41 -8.88
CA GLN A 107 -16.96 -19.99 -9.23
C GLN A 107 -15.89 -19.13 -8.53
N VAL A 108 -15.59 -19.42 -7.26
CA VAL A 108 -14.54 -18.73 -6.50
C VAL A 108 -13.16 -19.06 -7.08
N LYS A 109 -12.90 -20.32 -7.45
CA LYS A 109 -11.65 -20.71 -8.14
C LYS A 109 -11.48 -19.97 -9.47
N GLN A 110 -12.54 -19.86 -10.25
CA GLN A 110 -12.50 -19.15 -11.53
C GLN A 110 -12.26 -17.65 -11.33
N PHE A 111 -12.91 -17.04 -10.33
CA PHE A 111 -12.66 -15.66 -9.95
C PHE A 111 -11.21 -15.45 -9.51
N ALA A 112 -10.67 -16.32 -8.65
CA ALA A 112 -9.27 -16.27 -8.22
C ALA A 112 -8.28 -16.40 -9.40
N LYS A 113 -8.54 -17.30 -10.36
CA LYS A 113 -7.73 -17.40 -11.58
C LYS A 113 -7.73 -16.10 -12.38
N MET A 114 -8.90 -15.49 -12.55
CA MET A 114 -9.05 -14.21 -13.25
C MET A 114 -8.23 -13.10 -12.56
N LEU A 115 -8.29 -13.02 -11.22
CA LEU A 115 -7.47 -12.06 -10.45
C LEU A 115 -5.98 -12.27 -10.72
N ILE A 116 -5.48 -13.51 -10.62
CA ILE A 116 -4.06 -13.82 -10.85
C ILE A 116 -3.60 -13.31 -12.22
N GLU A 117 -4.35 -13.64 -13.27
CA GLU A 117 -4.00 -13.28 -14.65
C GLU A 117 -3.98 -11.76 -14.85
N GLN A 118 -5.02 -11.06 -14.38
CA GLN A 118 -5.15 -9.62 -14.61
C GLN A 118 -4.21 -8.79 -13.74
N HIS A 119 -3.96 -9.19 -12.49
CA HIS A 119 -2.96 -8.51 -11.65
C HIS A 119 -1.53 -8.72 -12.17
N GLN A 120 -1.21 -9.88 -12.76
CA GLN A 120 0.10 -10.10 -13.39
C GLN A 120 0.31 -9.18 -14.61
N GLN A 121 -0.76 -8.98 -15.40
CA GLN A 121 -0.75 -8.02 -16.51
C GLN A 121 -0.61 -6.58 -16.00
N ALA A 122 -1.30 -6.22 -14.92
CA ALA A 122 -1.19 -4.91 -14.31
C ALA A 122 0.25 -4.61 -13.84
N ILE A 123 0.92 -5.56 -13.17
CA ILE A 123 2.34 -5.44 -12.79
C ILE A 123 3.20 -5.13 -14.02
N THR A 124 3.02 -5.90 -15.10
CA THR A 124 3.79 -5.70 -16.34
C THR A 124 3.63 -4.28 -16.88
N LYS A 125 2.41 -3.73 -16.86
CA LYS A 125 2.13 -2.36 -17.33
C LYS A 125 2.72 -1.29 -16.40
N ILE A 126 2.66 -1.51 -15.09
CA ILE A 126 3.27 -0.60 -14.11
C ILE A 126 4.78 -0.57 -14.29
N GLU A 127 5.43 -1.72 -14.45
CA GLU A 127 6.87 -1.82 -14.70
C GLU A 127 7.29 -1.15 -16.02
N GLN A 128 6.46 -1.26 -17.07
CA GLN A 128 6.68 -0.54 -18.33
C GLN A 128 6.58 0.99 -18.17
N ALA A 129 5.63 1.47 -17.37
CA ALA A 129 5.46 2.89 -17.09
C ALA A 129 6.48 3.43 -16.08
N SER A 130 7.06 2.57 -15.23
CA SER A 130 8.06 2.92 -14.23
C SER A 130 9.21 1.90 -14.21
N PRO A 131 10.15 1.95 -15.18
CA PRO A 131 11.23 0.98 -15.31
C PRO A 131 12.13 0.87 -14.07
N GLN A 132 12.21 1.94 -13.28
CA GLN A 132 12.98 1.97 -12.03
C GLN A 132 12.40 1.00 -10.99
N VAL A 133 11.08 0.83 -10.94
CA VAL A 133 10.40 -0.13 -10.06
C VAL A 133 10.72 -1.56 -10.48
N ALA A 134 10.78 -1.84 -11.80
CA ALA A 134 11.19 -3.15 -12.32
C ALA A 134 12.63 -3.49 -11.90
N ALA A 135 13.54 -2.50 -11.94
CA ALA A 135 14.93 -2.69 -11.53
C ALA A 135 15.09 -3.04 -10.04
N TRP A 136 14.13 -2.68 -9.19
CA TRP A 136 14.14 -3.02 -7.77
C TRP A 136 13.79 -4.47 -7.49
N LYS A 137 13.28 -5.22 -8.49
CA LYS A 137 12.86 -6.63 -8.36
C LYS A 137 12.01 -6.84 -7.11
N ILE A 138 11.06 -5.95 -6.89
CA ILE A 138 10.18 -6.02 -5.73
C ILE A 138 9.39 -7.32 -5.88
N GLN A 139 9.55 -8.22 -4.93
CA GLN A 139 8.78 -9.45 -4.83
C GLN A 139 8.43 -9.64 -3.36
N LEU A 140 7.16 -9.89 -3.07
CA LEU A 140 6.75 -10.38 -1.76
C LEU A 140 7.34 -11.77 -1.54
N ARG A 141 7.98 -11.98 -0.39
CA ARG A 141 8.46 -13.30 -0.01
C ARG A 141 7.28 -14.18 0.39
N ASN A 142 7.18 -15.36 -0.21
CA ASN A 142 6.23 -16.36 0.27
C ASN A 142 6.75 -16.92 1.59
N ALA A 143 6.05 -16.70 2.70
CA ALA A 143 6.46 -17.15 4.04
C ALA A 143 6.82 -18.66 4.11
N LYS A 144 6.27 -19.49 3.21
CA LYS A 144 6.59 -20.93 3.14
C LYS A 144 7.94 -21.26 2.50
N SER A 145 8.49 -20.43 1.61
CA SER A 145 9.81 -20.72 1.00
C SER A 145 10.95 -20.49 1.99
N ASP A 146 10.77 -19.58 2.94
CA ASP A 146 11.84 -19.16 3.84
C ASP A 146 11.93 -20.03 5.10
N GLN A 147 10.84 -20.69 5.52
CA GLN A 147 10.87 -21.61 6.66
C GLN A 147 11.63 -22.91 6.40
N GLN A 148 11.83 -23.29 5.13
CA GLN A 148 12.55 -24.51 4.76
C GLN A 148 14.06 -24.27 4.54
N ALA A 149 14.49 -23.01 4.48
CA ALA A 149 15.88 -22.59 4.55
C ALA A 149 16.23 -22.28 6.01
N GLY A 150 16.55 -23.31 6.79
CA GLY A 150 16.72 -23.25 8.23
C GLY A 150 17.66 -22.15 8.75
N ALA A 151 17.26 -21.58 9.89
CA ALA A 151 17.97 -20.96 11.03
C ALA A 151 19.34 -20.24 10.92
N GLU A 152 20.06 -20.26 9.80
CA GLU A 152 21.40 -19.66 9.66
C GLU A 152 21.50 -18.63 8.53
N ALA A 153 20.43 -18.37 7.80
CA ALA A 153 20.38 -17.24 6.87
C ALA A 153 20.18 -15.93 7.65
N GLN A 154 21.22 -15.48 8.35
CA GLN A 154 21.44 -14.04 8.54
C GLN A 154 21.21 -13.36 7.18
N PRO A 155 20.61 -12.15 7.13
CA PRO A 155 20.50 -11.42 5.89
C PRO A 155 21.93 -11.15 5.40
N GLN A 156 22.40 -11.99 4.47
CA GLN A 156 23.67 -11.75 3.79
C GLN A 156 23.48 -10.44 3.05
N ALA A 157 23.99 -9.39 3.69
CA ALA A 157 24.21 -8.05 3.18
C ALA A 157 25.29 -8.07 2.10
N ASN A 158 25.22 -9.01 1.16
CA ASN A 158 26.07 -9.06 -0.02
C ASN A 158 25.55 -8.02 -1.03
N GLY A 159 25.81 -6.74 -0.72
CA GLY A 159 26.11 -5.68 -1.67
C GLY A 159 25.05 -5.22 -2.68
N GLN A 160 23.86 -5.81 -2.75
CA GLN A 160 22.94 -5.56 -3.88
C GLN A 160 21.77 -4.60 -3.65
N ALA A 161 21.67 -3.95 -2.49
CA ALA A 161 20.60 -2.97 -2.24
C ALA A 161 21.08 -1.68 -1.58
N THR A 162 22.30 -1.21 -1.88
CA THR A 162 22.85 0.06 -1.36
C THR A 162 22.14 1.34 -1.86
N GLY A 163 20.94 1.22 -2.43
CA GLY A 163 20.13 2.37 -2.86
C GLY A 163 18.63 2.18 -2.74
N GLN A 164 18.14 1.12 -2.07
CA GLN A 164 16.70 0.98 -1.85
C GLN A 164 16.25 1.94 -0.75
N ASN A 165 15.30 2.81 -1.08
CA ASN A 165 14.77 3.77 -0.13
C ASN A 165 14.09 3.01 1.06
N PRO A 166 14.41 3.35 2.32
CA PRO A 166 13.87 2.68 3.51
C PRO A 166 12.35 2.65 3.58
N GLN A 167 11.67 3.62 2.98
CA GLN A 167 10.21 3.63 2.88
C GLN A 167 9.66 2.45 2.07
N PHE A 168 10.38 1.99 1.03
CA PHE A 168 9.98 0.81 0.26
C PHE A 168 10.16 -0.49 1.02
N LEU A 169 11.25 -0.61 1.78
CA LEU A 169 11.48 -1.79 2.60
C LEU A 169 10.38 -1.93 3.66
N MET A 170 10.01 -0.82 4.29
CA MET A 170 8.90 -0.78 5.24
C MET A 170 7.57 -1.13 4.55
N ALA A 171 7.26 -0.54 3.40
CA ALA A 171 6.04 -0.84 2.66
C ALA A 171 5.95 -2.33 2.28
N ARG A 172 7.05 -2.92 1.78
CA ARG A 172 7.12 -4.35 1.48
C ARG A 172 6.82 -5.20 2.72
N GLN A 173 7.49 -4.92 3.84
CA GLN A 173 7.28 -5.67 5.09
C GLN A 173 5.83 -5.57 5.58
N ILE A 174 5.20 -4.39 5.48
CA ILE A 174 3.79 -4.20 5.83
C ILE A 174 2.89 -5.07 4.94
N HIS A 175 3.13 -5.12 3.63
CA HIS A 175 2.37 -5.97 2.71
C HIS A 175 2.59 -7.46 2.96
N GLU A 176 3.82 -7.88 3.28
CA GLU A 176 4.14 -9.27 3.65
C GLU A 176 3.38 -9.70 4.92
N GLU A 177 3.40 -8.86 5.96
CA GLU A 177 2.69 -9.12 7.22
C GLU A 177 1.16 -9.12 7.01
N CYS A 178 0.64 -8.16 6.25
CA CYS A 178 -0.78 -8.09 5.92
C CYS A 178 -1.25 -9.35 5.18
N LEU A 179 -0.45 -9.85 4.22
CA LEU A 179 -0.73 -11.08 3.50
C LEU A 179 -0.72 -12.29 4.44
N ALA A 180 0.26 -12.39 5.33
CA ALA A 180 0.38 -13.48 6.29
C ALA A 180 -0.83 -13.53 7.22
N LEU A 181 -1.18 -12.41 7.86
CA LEU A 181 -2.34 -12.30 8.75
C LEU A 181 -3.66 -12.59 8.03
N THR A 182 -3.80 -12.14 6.78
CA THR A 182 -5.00 -12.43 5.98
C THR A 182 -5.11 -13.94 5.69
N LYS A 183 -4.00 -14.58 5.32
CA LYS A 183 -3.98 -16.04 5.08
C LYS A 183 -4.26 -16.82 6.35
N GLU A 184 -3.72 -16.40 7.50
CA GLU A 184 -4.01 -16.99 8.80
C GLU A 184 -5.51 -16.93 9.10
N ALA A 185 -6.12 -15.74 9.05
CA ALA A 185 -7.55 -15.56 9.32
C ALA A 185 -8.44 -16.36 8.35
N LEU A 186 -8.09 -16.43 7.07
CA LEU A 186 -8.83 -17.24 6.11
C LEU A 186 -8.61 -18.75 6.34
N SER A 187 -7.46 -19.16 6.85
CA SER A 187 -7.16 -20.58 7.09
C SER A 187 -7.99 -21.19 8.23
N GLU A 188 -8.59 -20.37 9.08
CA GLU A 188 -9.56 -20.77 10.11
C GLU A 188 -10.96 -21.06 9.54
N LYS A 189 -11.17 -20.84 8.25
CA LYS A 189 -12.44 -21.05 7.55
C LYS A 189 -12.30 -22.19 6.55
N GLU A 190 -13.39 -22.93 6.33
CA GLU A 190 -13.45 -24.03 5.37
C GLU A 190 -14.74 -23.96 4.53
N GLY A 191 -14.75 -24.64 3.38
CA GLY A 191 -15.89 -24.74 2.47
C GLY A 191 -16.56 -23.38 2.16
N ALA A 192 -17.88 -23.33 2.29
CA ALA A 192 -18.65 -22.12 1.98
C ALA A 192 -18.31 -20.89 2.86
N ASP A 193 -17.84 -21.10 4.10
CA ASP A 193 -17.44 -19.99 4.97
C ASP A 193 -16.10 -19.40 4.52
N PHE A 194 -15.17 -20.23 4.05
CA PHE A 194 -13.94 -19.79 3.40
C PHE A 194 -14.24 -18.94 2.16
N ASP A 195 -15.09 -19.47 1.28
CA ASP A 195 -15.46 -18.83 0.03
C ASP A 195 -16.06 -17.43 0.25
N LYS A 196 -16.99 -17.30 1.20
CA LYS A 196 -17.57 -16.02 1.58
C LYS A 196 -16.54 -15.08 2.21
N ALA A 197 -15.67 -15.58 3.09
CA ALA A 197 -14.66 -14.75 3.73
C ALA A 197 -13.67 -14.18 2.70
N PHE A 198 -13.18 -15.01 1.77
CA PHE A 198 -12.30 -14.57 0.69
C PHE A 198 -12.98 -13.53 -0.21
N VAL A 199 -14.18 -13.80 -0.74
CA VAL A 199 -14.86 -12.85 -1.63
C VAL A 199 -15.22 -11.54 -0.91
N THR A 200 -15.53 -11.59 0.39
CA THR A 200 -15.75 -10.38 1.21
C THR A 200 -14.47 -9.57 1.33
N GLN A 201 -13.35 -10.21 1.66
CA GLN A 201 -12.05 -9.54 1.74
C GLN A 201 -11.69 -8.88 0.40
N GLN A 202 -11.93 -9.58 -0.73
CA GLN A 202 -11.69 -9.05 -2.08
C GLN A 202 -12.54 -7.80 -2.36
N CYS A 203 -13.80 -7.76 -1.93
CA CYS A 203 -14.61 -6.55 -2.05
C CYS A 203 -13.99 -5.36 -1.29
N LEU A 204 -13.51 -5.58 -0.07
CA LEU A 204 -12.92 -4.53 0.76
C LEU A 204 -11.56 -4.05 0.22
N ALA A 205 -10.71 -4.97 -0.19
CA ALA A 205 -9.41 -4.66 -0.78
C ALA A 205 -9.57 -3.82 -2.05
N HIS A 206 -10.50 -4.18 -2.94
CA HIS A 206 -10.75 -3.42 -4.16
C HIS A 206 -11.38 -2.04 -3.92
N ILE A 207 -12.19 -1.88 -2.86
CA ILE A 207 -12.66 -0.54 -2.44
C ILE A 207 -11.47 0.33 -1.99
N GLY A 208 -10.57 -0.23 -1.18
CA GLY A 208 -9.35 0.44 -0.74
C GLY A 208 -8.45 0.82 -1.91
N MET A 209 -8.19 -0.13 -2.83
CA MET A 209 -7.39 0.10 -4.02
C MET A 209 -7.98 1.21 -4.91
N LYS A 210 -9.29 1.18 -5.14
CA LYS A 210 -9.99 2.24 -5.89
C LYS A 210 -9.79 3.62 -5.26
N ALA A 211 -9.86 3.72 -3.94
CA ALA A 211 -9.58 4.98 -3.23
C ALA A 211 -8.12 5.39 -3.38
N GLY A 212 -7.18 4.46 -3.23
CA GLY A 212 -5.74 4.70 -3.39
C GLY A 212 -5.36 5.18 -4.78
N ILE A 213 -5.90 4.56 -5.84
CA ILE A 213 -5.67 4.97 -7.23
C ILE A 213 -6.17 6.39 -7.47
N LYS A 214 -7.42 6.70 -7.07
CA LYS A 214 -8.01 8.03 -7.23
C LYS A 214 -7.25 9.10 -6.44
N GLY A 215 -6.82 8.79 -5.23
CA GLY A 215 -6.02 9.70 -4.40
C GLY A 215 -4.64 9.96 -4.97
N SER A 216 -4.07 9.01 -5.71
CA SER A 216 -2.72 9.10 -6.29
C SER A 216 -2.71 9.79 -7.67
N GLU A 217 -3.81 9.74 -8.42
CA GLU A 217 -3.91 10.25 -9.79
C GLU A 217 -3.46 11.72 -9.96
N PRO A 218 -3.80 12.68 -9.06
CA PRO A 218 -3.33 14.06 -9.17
C PRO A 218 -1.81 14.21 -9.09
N PHE A 219 -1.13 13.26 -8.43
CA PHE A 219 0.31 13.29 -8.17
C PHE A 219 1.12 12.48 -9.18
N ALA A 220 0.45 11.66 -10.00
CA ALA A 220 1.09 10.83 -11.01
C ALA A 220 1.53 11.64 -12.24
N SER A 221 2.66 11.26 -12.83
CA SER A 221 3.12 11.81 -14.10
C SER A 221 2.18 11.45 -15.26
N GLN A 222 2.38 12.12 -16.39
CA GLN A 222 1.66 11.81 -17.63
C GLN A 222 1.92 10.38 -18.13
N GLN A 223 3.06 9.77 -17.76
CA GLN A 223 3.37 8.40 -18.14
C GLN A 223 2.62 7.38 -17.28
N LEU A 224 2.48 7.64 -15.98
CA LEU A 224 1.84 6.70 -15.05
C LEU A 224 0.31 6.83 -15.01
N LYS A 225 -0.25 8.02 -15.30
CA LYS A 225 -1.69 8.28 -15.30
C LYS A 225 -2.52 7.29 -16.14
N PRO A 226 -2.18 6.97 -17.40
CA PRO A 226 -2.94 6.00 -18.18
C PRO A 226 -2.99 4.62 -17.53
N VAL A 227 -1.90 4.20 -16.89
CA VAL A 227 -1.83 2.91 -16.18
C VAL A 227 -2.73 2.93 -14.94
N LEU A 228 -2.76 4.04 -14.19
CA LEU A 228 -3.67 4.21 -13.05
C LEU A 228 -5.14 4.19 -13.49
N GLN A 229 -5.47 4.85 -14.60
CA GLN A 229 -6.84 4.87 -15.12
C GLN A 229 -7.29 3.48 -15.58
N GLU A 230 -6.41 2.73 -16.24
CA GLU A 230 -6.69 1.34 -16.60
C GLU A 230 -6.85 0.47 -15.33
N GLY A 231 -5.96 0.62 -14.35
CA GLY A 231 -6.03 -0.07 -13.07
C GLY A 231 -7.33 0.23 -12.32
N LEU A 232 -7.84 1.48 -12.40
CA LEU A 232 -9.13 1.85 -11.83
C LEU A 232 -10.29 1.10 -12.50
N GLN A 233 -10.32 1.04 -13.83
CA GLN A 233 -11.36 0.31 -14.57
C GLN A 233 -11.34 -1.18 -14.25
N MET A 234 -10.14 -1.79 -14.19
CA MET A 234 -9.96 -3.18 -13.79
C MET A 234 -10.48 -3.43 -12.37
N THR A 235 -10.11 -2.56 -11.42
CA THR A 235 -10.55 -2.65 -10.02
C THR A 235 -12.08 -2.57 -9.90
N GLU A 236 -12.72 -1.70 -10.69
CA GLU A 236 -14.18 -1.57 -10.71
C GLU A 236 -14.87 -2.83 -11.27
N LYS A 237 -14.30 -3.43 -12.31
CA LYS A 237 -14.77 -4.70 -12.87
C LYS A 237 -14.65 -5.83 -11.84
N HIS A 238 -13.48 -6.01 -11.23
CA HIS A 238 -13.26 -7.03 -10.20
C HIS A 238 -14.21 -6.87 -9.02
N LEU A 239 -14.42 -5.64 -8.54
CA LEU A 239 -15.34 -5.36 -7.45
C LEU A 239 -16.79 -5.71 -7.82
N ALA A 240 -17.21 -5.45 -9.06
CA ALA A 240 -18.54 -5.83 -9.54
C ALA A 240 -18.69 -7.37 -9.60
N GLU A 241 -17.68 -8.07 -10.11
CA GLU A 241 -17.64 -9.54 -10.14
C GLU A 241 -17.68 -10.15 -8.73
N ALA A 242 -16.86 -9.65 -7.80
CA ALA A 242 -16.85 -10.09 -6.41
C ALA A 242 -18.20 -9.88 -5.72
N LYS A 243 -18.85 -8.73 -5.94
CA LYS A 243 -20.20 -8.45 -5.41
C LYS A 243 -21.27 -9.37 -5.97
N ASN A 244 -21.18 -9.72 -7.26
CA ASN A 244 -22.12 -10.65 -7.88
C ASN A 244 -21.90 -12.07 -7.36
N LEU A 245 -20.65 -12.51 -7.24
CA LEU A 245 -20.29 -13.80 -6.66
C LEU A 245 -20.76 -13.91 -5.20
N MET A 246 -20.62 -12.84 -4.40
CA MET A 246 -21.14 -12.80 -3.03
C MET A 246 -22.66 -13.00 -2.96
N LYS A 247 -23.42 -12.55 -3.96
CA LYS A 247 -24.87 -12.80 -4.02
C LYS A 247 -25.15 -14.28 -4.32
N GLN A 248 -24.45 -14.84 -5.32
CA GLN A 248 -24.59 -16.26 -5.69
C GLN A 248 -24.29 -17.19 -4.51
N LEU A 249 -23.19 -16.94 -3.78
CA LEU A 249 -22.82 -17.72 -2.58
C LEU A 249 -23.85 -17.63 -1.43
N LYS A 250 -24.69 -16.59 -1.40
CA LYS A 250 -25.80 -16.48 -0.43
C LYS A 250 -27.01 -17.29 -0.89
N ASP A 251 -27.33 -17.24 -2.17
CA ASP A 251 -28.45 -17.96 -2.76
C ASP A 251 -28.22 -19.47 -2.70
N ASP A 252 -26.99 -19.93 -3.00
CA ASP A 252 -26.60 -21.34 -2.90
C ASP A 252 -26.71 -21.86 -1.46
N ALA A 253 -26.41 -21.03 -0.46
CA ALA A 253 -26.54 -21.38 0.95
C ALA A 253 -28.00 -21.45 1.43
N ALA A 254 -28.94 -20.79 0.73
CA ALA A 254 -30.36 -20.80 1.04
C ALA A 254 -31.13 -21.90 0.28
N GLY A 255 -30.58 -22.40 -0.83
CA GLY A 255 -31.26 -23.26 -1.80
C GLY A 255 -31.35 -24.76 -1.47
N GLU A 256 -30.60 -25.29 -0.50
CA GLU A 256 -30.70 -26.71 -0.12
C GLU A 256 -31.17 -26.91 1.33
N PRO A 257 -32.39 -27.45 1.55
CA PRO A 257 -32.52 -28.46 2.59
C PRO A 257 -31.74 -29.67 2.07
N ARG A 258 -30.55 -29.95 2.62
CA ARG A 258 -29.82 -31.21 2.37
C ARG A 258 -30.81 -32.36 2.58
N GLN A 259 -31.41 -32.86 1.50
CA GLN A 259 -32.09 -34.14 1.53
C GLN A 259 -30.98 -35.13 1.84
N ALA A 260 -30.96 -35.61 3.08
CA ALA A 260 -30.01 -36.59 3.54
C ALA A 260 -29.99 -37.72 2.52
N ARG A 261 -28.92 -37.79 1.72
CA ARG A 261 -28.63 -38.99 0.94
C ARG A 261 -28.43 -40.08 1.97
N ALA A 262 -29.45 -40.92 2.11
CA ALA A 262 -29.36 -42.13 2.91
C ALA A 262 -28.14 -42.92 2.43
N PRO A 263 -27.30 -43.44 3.35
CA PRO A 263 -26.21 -44.33 2.96
C PRO A 263 -26.81 -45.53 2.22
N GLN A 264 -26.34 -45.77 0.99
CA GLN A 264 -26.54 -47.05 0.30
C GLN A 264 -25.47 -48.04 0.76
#